data_AF-A0A971EYP3-F1
#
_entry.id   AF-A0A971EYP3-F1
#
_cell.length_a   1.000
_cell.length_b   1.000
_cell.length_c   1.000
_cell.angle_alpha   90.00
_cell.angle_beta   90.00
_cell.angle_gamma   90.00
#
_symmetry.space_group_name_H-M   'P 1'
#
loop_
_entity.id
_entity.type
_entity.pdbx_description
1 polymer ?
#
loop_
_entity_poly.entity_id
_entity_poly.type
_entity_poly.pdbx_seq_one_letter_code
_entity_poly.pdbx_strand_id
1 'polypeptide(L)'
;MIKKISILLILVLAVGCLASCSKPSPSESNPSNTGNESSSIGNLNTDSLKPESYYTSFKQGITIGKYLETPYGTYYCSFLGYLYYSEKGNTKYIKLCNKPDCNHNSNDCNSYIGTAPIGYYDGKIYYEVWNNINCMDMDGSNHKRVKTLYEGYDNNFGF
;
A
#
# COMPACT_ATOMS: atom_id res chain seq x y z
N MET A 1 -50.70 -3.92 -4.38
CA MET A 1 -49.90 -5.11 -4.01
C MET A 1 -48.43 -4.78 -3.71
N ILE A 2 -47.83 -3.80 -4.40
CA ILE A 2 -46.41 -3.36 -4.21
C ILE A 2 -46.10 -2.83 -2.79
N LYS A 3 -47.01 -2.09 -2.14
CA LYS A 3 -46.81 -1.60 -0.76
C LYS A 3 -46.64 -2.70 0.29
N LYS A 4 -47.31 -3.86 0.12
CA LYS A 4 -47.22 -4.98 1.08
C LYS A 4 -45.89 -5.74 0.96
N ILE A 5 -45.36 -5.84 -0.27
CA ILE A 5 -44.06 -6.47 -0.56
C ILE A 5 -42.91 -5.62 -0.02
N SER A 6 -43.01 -4.29 -0.13
CA SER A 6 -42.00 -3.36 0.38
C SER A 6 -41.91 -3.38 1.92
N ILE A 7 -43.04 -3.51 2.63
CA ILE A 7 -43.05 -3.64 4.09
C ILE A 7 -42.43 -4.97 4.54
N LEU A 8 -42.69 -6.07 3.80
CA LEU A 8 -42.12 -7.37 4.13
C LEU A 8 -40.58 -7.38 3.97
N LEU A 9 -40.05 -6.73 2.92
CA LEU A 9 -38.62 -6.61 2.68
C LEU A 9 -37.89 -5.78 3.75
N ILE A 10 -38.51 -4.71 4.24
CA ILE A 10 -37.93 -3.88 5.31
C ILE A 10 -37.89 -4.65 6.65
N LEU A 11 -38.90 -5.46 6.94
CA LEU A 11 -38.94 -6.30 8.15
C LEU A 11 -37.86 -7.39 8.15
N VAL A 12 -37.58 -8.02 7.01
CA VAL A 12 -36.52 -9.04 6.89
C VAL A 12 -35.13 -8.43 7.09
N LEU A 13 -34.89 -7.21 6.61
CA LEU A 13 -33.62 -6.50 6.80
C LEU A 13 -33.39 -6.04 8.25
N ALA A 14 -34.45 -5.75 9.02
CA ALA A 14 -34.33 -5.34 10.42
C ALA A 14 -33.99 -6.51 11.37
N VAL A 15 -34.41 -7.74 11.05
CA VAL A 15 -34.15 -8.93 11.88
C VAL A 15 -32.74 -9.52 11.66
N GLY A 16 -32.11 -9.23 10.51
CA GLY A 16 -30.76 -9.70 10.18
C GLY A 16 -29.60 -8.99 10.92
N CYS A 17 -29.89 -7.91 11.66
CA CYS A 17 -28.86 -7.05 12.25
C CYS A 17 -28.51 -7.33 13.72
N LEU A 18 -29.00 -8.43 14.33
CA LEU A 18 -28.73 -8.74 15.75
C LEU A 18 -27.89 -10.01 16.00
N ALA A 19 -27.33 -10.64 14.96
CA ALA A 19 -26.55 -11.88 15.08
C ALA A 19 -25.03 -11.71 14.86
N SER A 20 -24.45 -10.54 15.16
CA SER A 20 -22.99 -10.36 15.08
C SER A 20 -22.46 -9.43 16.17
N CYS A 21 -22.55 -9.89 17.43
CA CYS A 21 -21.73 -9.41 18.54
C CYS A 21 -21.78 -10.45 19.69
N SER A 22 -20.94 -11.48 19.60
CA SER A 22 -20.57 -12.30 20.77
C SER A 22 -19.12 -12.02 21.13
N LYS A 23 -18.90 -11.02 22.00
CA LYS A 23 -17.67 -10.95 22.82
C LYS A 23 -17.99 -11.60 24.17
N PRO A 24 -17.23 -12.61 24.64
CA PRO A 24 -17.39 -13.11 25.99
C PRO A 24 -16.86 -12.09 27.00
N SER A 25 -17.60 -11.87 28.08
CA SER A 25 -17.16 -11.14 29.26
C SER A 25 -16.16 -11.96 30.10
N PRO A 26 -15.21 -11.31 30.81
CA PRO A 26 -14.24 -12.01 31.64
C PRO A 26 -14.88 -12.36 32.99
N SER A 27 -14.98 -13.65 33.31
CA SER A 27 -15.27 -14.12 34.66
C SER A 27 -13.96 -14.34 35.39
N GLU A 28 -13.80 -13.64 36.51
CA GLU A 28 -12.77 -13.92 37.50
C GLU A 28 -12.92 -15.35 38.03
N SER A 29 -11.83 -16.11 38.01
CA SER A 29 -11.49 -17.04 39.09
C SER A 29 -10.02 -17.44 38.97
N ASN A 30 -9.28 -17.24 40.06
CA ASN A 30 -7.96 -17.81 40.35
C ASN A 30 -8.09 -18.46 41.74
N PRO A 31 -7.17 -19.35 42.19
CA PRO A 31 -6.07 -19.99 41.47
C PRO A 31 -5.96 -21.51 41.76
N SER A 32 -5.31 -22.27 40.88
CA SER A 32 -4.55 -23.46 41.29
C SER A 32 -3.46 -23.80 40.26
N ASN A 33 -2.22 -23.68 40.73
CA ASN A 33 -1.00 -24.07 40.04
C ASN A 33 -1.05 -25.55 39.64
N THR A 34 -0.55 -25.89 38.44
CA THR A 34 0.56 -26.86 38.23
C THR A 34 1.02 -26.83 36.77
N GLY A 35 2.22 -26.30 36.53
CA GLY A 35 3.24 -26.78 35.59
C GLY A 35 2.88 -27.00 34.12
N ASN A 36 3.22 -26.01 33.29
CA ASN A 36 4.00 -26.12 32.03
C ASN A 36 3.75 -24.83 31.24
N GLU A 37 4.79 -24.00 31.14
CA GLU A 37 4.81 -22.75 30.41
C GLU A 37 4.50 -22.97 28.92
N SER A 38 3.22 -22.83 28.54
CA SER A 38 2.89 -22.50 27.17
C SER A 38 3.36 -21.07 26.94
N SER A 39 4.57 -20.95 26.38
CA SER A 39 5.09 -19.68 25.92
C SER A 39 4.02 -19.08 25.01
N SER A 40 3.39 -18.01 25.48
CA SER A 40 2.55 -17.15 24.65
C SER A 40 3.49 -16.53 23.62
N ILE A 41 3.74 -17.25 22.53
CA ILE A 41 4.31 -16.68 21.32
C ILE A 41 3.20 -15.80 20.78
N GLY A 42 3.17 -14.56 21.28
CA GLY A 42 2.40 -13.48 20.66
C GLY A 42 2.74 -13.50 19.18
N ASN A 43 1.72 -13.37 18.34
CA ASN A 43 1.85 -13.31 16.88
C ASN A 43 3.09 -12.50 16.51
N LEU A 44 4.15 -13.20 16.13
CA LEU A 44 5.39 -12.57 15.72
C LEU A 44 5.06 -11.90 14.39
N ASN A 45 5.08 -10.57 14.34
CA ASN A 45 4.95 -9.83 13.08
C ASN A 45 6.15 -10.22 12.20
N THR A 46 5.99 -11.27 11.41
CA THR A 46 7.02 -11.83 10.51
C THR A 46 7.44 -10.86 9.41
N ASP A 47 6.64 -9.80 9.20
CA ASP A 47 6.95 -8.69 8.32
C ASP A 47 8.15 -7.86 8.77
N SER A 48 8.46 -7.85 10.08
CA SER A 48 9.64 -7.17 10.64
C SER A 48 10.95 -7.94 10.42
N LEU A 49 10.88 -9.17 9.90
CA LEU A 49 12.05 -10.06 9.76
C LEU A 49 12.63 -10.12 8.34
N LYS A 50 11.95 -9.52 7.35
CA LYS A 50 12.44 -9.53 5.97
C LYS A 50 13.52 -8.46 5.81
N PRO A 51 14.72 -8.81 5.31
CA PRO A 51 15.74 -7.80 5.03
C PRO A 51 15.23 -6.82 3.96
N GLU A 52 15.70 -5.57 3.96
CA GLU A 52 15.33 -4.54 2.98
C GLU A 52 15.41 -5.03 1.52
N SER A 53 16.41 -5.86 1.20
CA SER A 53 16.62 -6.46 -0.12
C SER A 53 15.46 -7.33 -0.61
N TYR A 54 14.60 -7.84 0.28
CA TYR A 54 13.36 -8.53 -0.07
C TYR A 54 12.44 -7.62 -0.92
N TYR A 55 12.32 -6.35 -0.51
CA TYR A 55 11.43 -5.35 -1.12
C TYR A 55 12.01 -4.78 -2.42
N THR A 56 13.31 -4.96 -2.65
CA THR A 56 14.00 -4.59 -3.90
C THR A 56 13.67 -5.52 -5.07
N SER A 57 13.03 -6.67 -4.83
CA SER A 57 12.73 -7.60 -5.92
C SER A 57 11.66 -7.05 -6.88
N PHE A 58 11.99 -7.01 -8.18
CA PHE A 58 11.14 -6.61 -9.32
C PHE A 58 9.88 -7.49 -9.51
N LYS A 59 9.56 -8.36 -8.55
CA LYS A 59 8.38 -9.25 -8.60
C LYS A 59 7.05 -8.51 -8.42
N GLN A 60 7.08 -7.19 -8.26
CA GLN A 60 5.91 -6.34 -8.05
C GLN A 60 5.38 -5.77 -9.39
N GLY A 61 5.23 -6.64 -10.40
CA GLY A 61 4.31 -6.47 -11.54
C GLY A 61 4.92 -6.17 -12.92
N ILE A 62 4.83 -7.16 -13.83
CA ILE A 62 5.24 -7.07 -15.24
C ILE A 62 4.19 -6.41 -16.15
N THR A 63 3.00 -6.04 -15.65
CA THR A 63 2.02 -5.31 -16.49
C THR A 63 1.10 -4.34 -15.77
N ILE A 64 0.95 -4.37 -14.44
CA ILE A 64 0.07 -3.44 -13.69
C ILE A 64 0.62 -3.22 -12.27
N GLY A 65 1.94 -3.28 -12.11
CA GLY A 65 2.63 -3.11 -10.83
C GLY A 65 2.76 -1.66 -10.40
N LYS A 66 1.64 -0.94 -10.26
CA LYS A 66 1.66 0.41 -9.69
C LYS A 66 1.70 0.40 -8.16
N TYR A 67 1.71 -0.79 -7.55
CA TYR A 67 1.79 -0.96 -6.10
C TYR A 67 3.18 -1.44 -5.72
N LEU A 68 3.71 -0.87 -4.64
CA LEU A 68 5.03 -1.17 -4.12
C LEU A 68 4.94 -1.28 -2.61
N GLU A 69 5.14 -2.48 -2.08
CA GLU A 69 5.31 -2.70 -0.64
C GLU A 69 6.76 -2.41 -0.25
N THR A 70 6.93 -1.81 0.92
CA THR A 70 8.21 -1.54 1.58
C THR A 70 8.13 -1.96 3.05
N PRO A 71 9.23 -1.96 3.81
CA PRO A 71 9.17 -2.18 5.26
C PRO A 71 8.26 -1.18 5.99
N TYR A 72 8.13 0.04 5.47
CA TYR A 72 7.44 1.17 6.13
C TYR A 72 5.95 1.26 5.79
N GLY A 73 5.59 0.83 4.57
CA GLY A 73 4.23 0.93 4.08
C GLY A 73 4.13 0.61 2.60
N THR A 74 3.00 0.97 2.01
CA THR A 74 2.66 0.65 0.63
C THR A 74 2.53 1.93 -0.19
N TYR A 75 3.17 1.93 -1.34
CA TYR A 75 3.08 2.99 -2.33
C TYR A 75 2.17 2.57 -3.48
N TYR A 76 1.49 3.55 -4.07
CA TYR A 76 0.62 3.35 -5.22
C TYR A 76 0.75 4.49 -6.23
N CYS A 77 1.11 4.19 -7.48
CA CYS A 77 1.04 5.16 -8.58
C CYS A 77 -0.37 5.13 -9.20
N SER A 78 -1.04 6.27 -9.27
CA SER A 78 -2.36 6.38 -9.91
C SER A 78 -2.26 6.34 -11.45
N PHE A 79 -3.40 6.22 -12.12
CA PHE A 79 -3.51 6.44 -13.58
C PHE A 79 -3.22 7.86 -14.02
N LEU A 80 -3.33 8.83 -13.12
CA LEU A 80 -2.99 10.22 -13.38
C LEU A 80 -1.50 10.51 -13.13
N GLY A 81 -0.71 9.51 -12.77
CA GLY A 81 0.73 9.64 -12.53
C GLY A 81 1.13 10.26 -11.20
N TYR A 82 0.20 10.31 -10.24
CA TYR A 82 0.47 10.74 -8.87
C TYR A 82 0.73 9.53 -7.98
N LEU A 83 1.79 9.59 -7.18
CA LEU A 83 2.18 8.61 -6.19
C LEU A 83 1.48 8.85 -4.86
N TYR A 84 1.05 7.77 -4.23
CA TYR A 84 0.38 7.76 -2.96
C TYR A 84 1.12 6.84 -1.99
N TYR A 85 0.98 7.10 -0.70
CA TYR A 85 1.54 6.29 0.37
C TYR A 85 0.47 5.96 1.41
N SER A 86 0.50 4.73 1.90
CA SER A 86 -0.24 4.27 3.07
C SER A 86 0.76 3.63 4.04
N GLU A 87 0.69 4.03 5.30
CA GLU A 87 1.44 3.38 6.36
C GLU A 87 1.08 1.89 6.46
N LYS A 88 2.04 1.06 6.87
CA LYS A 88 1.85 -0.38 7.00
C LYS A 88 0.67 -0.71 7.93
N GLY A 89 -0.22 -1.59 7.48
CA GLY A 89 -1.44 -1.95 8.22
C GLY A 89 -2.58 -0.93 8.10
N ASN A 90 -2.36 0.20 7.41
CA ASN A 90 -3.40 1.19 7.11
C ASN A 90 -4.01 0.93 5.73
N THR A 91 -5.26 1.39 5.55
CA THR A 91 -5.98 1.33 4.26
C THR A 91 -6.06 2.70 3.58
N LYS A 92 -5.70 3.78 4.30
CA LYS A 92 -5.78 5.14 3.79
C LYS A 92 -4.50 5.54 3.06
N TYR A 93 -4.65 5.85 1.79
CA TYR A 93 -3.59 6.43 0.96
C TYR A 93 -3.65 7.96 0.95
N ILE A 94 -2.49 8.59 1.12
CA ILE A 94 -2.28 10.04 0.99
C ILE A 94 -1.37 10.33 -0.21
N LYS A 95 -1.54 11.46 -0.90
CA LYS A 95 -0.61 11.87 -1.97
C LYS A 95 0.78 12.08 -1.38
N LEU A 96 1.80 11.49 -1.99
CA LEU A 96 3.18 11.52 -1.47
C LEU A 96 3.89 12.82 -1.84
N CYS A 97 3.61 13.88 -1.08
CA CYS A 97 4.14 15.20 -1.36
C CYS A 97 4.44 15.94 -0.05
N ASN A 98 5.72 16.26 0.20
CA ASN A 98 6.12 16.99 1.40
C ASN A 98 5.88 18.52 1.34
N LYS A 99 5.53 19.08 0.18
CA LYS A 99 5.32 20.52 -0.01
C LYS A 99 4.07 20.98 0.76
N PRO A 100 4.19 21.83 1.80
CA PRO A 100 3.07 22.21 2.68
C PRO A 100 1.88 22.84 1.93
N ASP A 101 2.13 23.65 0.91
CA ASP A 101 1.11 24.39 0.17
C ASP A 101 0.90 23.86 -1.26
N CYS A 102 1.13 22.56 -1.47
CA CYS A 102 0.92 21.97 -2.79
C CYS A 102 -0.57 21.75 -3.08
N ASN A 103 -1.06 22.38 -4.15
CA ASN A 103 -2.43 22.20 -4.64
C ASN A 103 -2.68 20.82 -5.31
N HIS A 104 -1.62 20.04 -5.55
CA HIS A 104 -1.63 18.73 -6.18
C HIS A 104 -2.41 18.63 -7.51
N ASN A 105 -2.36 19.68 -8.32
CA ASN A 105 -3.08 19.76 -9.60
C ASN A 105 -2.16 19.94 -10.82
N SER A 106 -0.85 19.97 -10.62
CA SER A 106 0.16 20.12 -11.66
C SER A 106 1.27 19.08 -11.53
N ASN A 107 2.07 19.01 -12.59
CA ASN A 107 3.30 18.22 -12.65
C ASN A 107 4.42 18.74 -11.74
N ASP A 108 4.29 19.93 -11.15
CA ASP A 108 5.23 20.44 -10.14
C ASP A 108 5.00 19.81 -8.74
N CYS A 109 3.94 19.02 -8.58
CA CYS A 109 3.68 18.29 -7.35
C CYS A 109 4.76 17.22 -7.12
N ASN A 110 5.32 17.15 -5.92
CA ASN A 110 6.34 16.15 -5.55
C ASN A 110 5.86 14.71 -5.74
N SER A 111 4.55 14.46 -5.67
CA SER A 111 4.01 13.14 -5.92
C SER A 111 3.89 12.80 -7.41
N TYR A 112 4.05 13.75 -8.33
CA TYR A 112 3.85 13.50 -9.75
C TYR A 112 5.11 12.87 -10.36
N ILE A 113 4.97 11.66 -10.89
CA ILE A 113 6.04 10.90 -11.54
C ILE A 113 5.66 10.44 -12.96
N GLY A 114 4.48 10.83 -13.43
CA GLY A 114 3.88 10.23 -14.64
C GLY A 114 3.37 8.81 -14.36
N THR A 115 2.81 8.15 -15.38
CA THR A 115 2.40 6.74 -15.23
C THR A 115 3.63 5.86 -15.42
N ALA A 116 4.17 5.33 -14.33
CA ALA A 116 5.41 4.57 -14.32
C ALA A 116 5.29 3.30 -13.45
N PRO A 117 6.00 2.21 -13.79
CA PRO A 117 6.39 1.20 -12.81
C PRO A 117 7.22 1.85 -11.69
N ILE A 118 7.04 1.36 -10.47
CA ILE A 118 7.75 1.86 -9.29
C ILE A 118 8.50 0.71 -8.59
N GLY A 119 9.67 1.03 -8.03
CA GLY A 119 10.52 0.10 -7.28
C GLY A 119 11.13 0.74 -6.04
N TYR A 120 11.63 -0.11 -5.14
CA TYR A 120 12.24 0.31 -3.88
C TYR A 120 13.68 -0.19 -3.78
N TYR A 121 14.62 0.69 -3.45
CA TYR A 121 15.99 0.29 -3.11
C TYR A 121 16.64 1.34 -2.22
N ASP A 122 17.28 0.90 -1.14
CA ASP A 122 18.14 1.73 -0.28
C ASP A 122 17.46 3.04 0.18
N GLY A 123 16.25 2.93 0.74
CA GLY A 123 15.49 4.08 1.22
C GLY A 123 15.04 5.05 0.13
N LYS A 124 14.96 4.61 -1.14
CA LYS A 124 14.52 5.43 -2.27
C LYS A 124 13.50 4.72 -3.13
N ILE A 125 12.64 5.54 -3.75
CA ILE A 125 11.67 5.09 -4.74
C ILE A 125 12.29 5.34 -6.12
N TYR A 126 12.28 4.31 -6.96
CA TYR A 126 12.75 4.34 -8.34
C TYR A 126 11.57 4.24 -9.28
N TYR A 127 11.63 4.97 -10.40
CA TYR A 127 10.57 4.98 -11.40
C TYR A 127 11.12 5.28 -12.78
N GLU A 128 10.49 4.70 -13.79
CA GLU A 128 10.84 4.88 -15.20
C GLU A 128 10.02 6.01 -15.80
N VAL A 129 10.68 6.96 -16.45
CA VAL A 129 10.02 7.98 -17.27
C VAL A 129 10.71 8.02 -18.62
N TRP A 130 9.99 7.59 -19.66
CA TRP A 130 10.54 7.38 -21.00
C TRP A 130 11.75 6.45 -20.95
N ASN A 131 12.91 6.88 -21.43
CA ASN A 131 14.15 6.13 -21.43
C ASN A 131 15.02 6.40 -20.18
N ASN A 132 14.45 6.91 -19.08
CA ASN A 132 15.22 7.30 -17.91
C ASN A 132 14.73 6.59 -16.65
N ILE A 133 15.69 6.09 -15.88
CA ILE A 133 15.48 5.72 -14.49
C ILE A 133 15.71 6.96 -13.63
N ASN A 134 14.69 7.31 -12.85
CA ASN A 134 14.73 8.38 -11.88
C ASN A 134 14.57 7.79 -10.48
N CYS A 135 14.99 8.54 -9.46
CA CYS A 135 14.71 8.24 -8.07
C CYS A 135 14.24 9.48 -7.31
N MET A 136 13.65 9.24 -6.16
CA MET A 136 13.18 10.25 -5.22
C MET A 136 13.28 9.72 -3.79
N ASP A 137 13.26 10.64 -2.83
CA ASP A 137 13.16 10.28 -1.42
C ASP A 137 11.75 9.76 -1.10
N MET A 138 11.66 8.93 -0.06
CA MET A 138 10.41 8.25 0.33
C MET A 138 9.26 9.19 0.71
N ASP A 139 9.52 10.49 0.88
CA ASP A 139 8.56 11.54 1.25
C ASP A 139 8.02 12.33 0.05
N GLY A 140 8.44 11.99 -1.17
CA GLY A 140 8.04 12.75 -2.36
C GLY A 140 9.13 13.64 -2.95
N SER A 141 10.17 13.98 -2.18
CA SER A 141 11.11 15.05 -2.52
C SER A 141 12.33 14.56 -3.31
N ASN A 142 13.18 15.51 -3.73
CA ASN A 142 14.50 15.25 -4.30
C ASN A 142 14.53 14.33 -5.52
N HIS A 143 13.64 14.59 -6.49
CA HIS A 143 13.60 13.88 -7.77
C HIS A 143 14.92 14.05 -8.53
N LYS A 144 15.50 12.94 -8.97
CA LYS A 144 16.78 12.92 -9.67
C LYS A 144 16.82 11.86 -10.74
N ARG A 145 17.33 12.20 -11.93
CA ARG A 145 17.69 11.22 -12.95
C ARG A 145 18.92 10.43 -12.49
N VAL A 146 18.80 9.11 -12.44
CA VAL A 146 19.87 8.18 -12.06
C VAL A 146 20.61 7.71 -13.29
N LYS A 147 19.88 7.29 -14.34
CA LYS A 147 20.47 6.70 -15.55
C LYS A 147 19.53 6.86 -16.74
N THR A 148 20.11 7.09 -17.92
CA THR A 148 19.41 6.92 -19.20
C THR A 148 19.67 5.50 -19.71
N LEU A 149 18.60 4.76 -20.02
CA LEU A 149 18.65 3.35 -20.39
C LEU A 149 19.25 3.13 -21.79
N TYR A 150 18.94 4.02 -22.72
CA TYR A 150 19.45 4.00 -24.09
C TYR A 150 19.49 5.42 -24.68
N GLU A 151 20.52 5.70 -25.47
CA GLU A 151 20.69 6.98 -26.17
C GLU A 151 19.93 6.92 -27.50
N GLY A 152 18.72 7.47 -27.55
CA GLY A 152 17.93 7.62 -28.78
C GLY A 152 16.84 6.56 -29.01
N TYR A 153 15.99 6.79 -30.00
CA TYR A 153 14.90 5.89 -30.39
C TYR A 153 15.51 4.68 -31.12
N ASP A 154 15.82 3.60 -30.40
CA ASP A 154 16.35 2.37 -31.02
C ASP A 154 15.22 1.60 -31.70
N ASN A 155 15.15 1.73 -33.03
CA ASN A 155 14.21 0.99 -33.88
C ASN A 155 14.54 -0.51 -33.99
N ASN A 156 15.58 -1.01 -33.31
CA ASN A 156 16.01 -2.41 -33.36
C ASN A 156 15.54 -3.25 -32.17
N PHE A 157 14.37 -2.97 -31.60
CA PHE A 157 13.64 -4.02 -30.91
C PHE A 157 13.18 -5.04 -31.96
N GLY A 158 14.05 -6.02 -32.21
CA GLY A 158 13.84 -7.09 -33.18
C GLY A 158 12.49 -7.77 -32.96
N PHE A 159 11.65 -7.65 -33.97
CA PHE A 159 10.55 -8.56 -34.24
C PHE A 159 11.09 -9.90 -34.74
#